data_AF-A0A1Z2QWW5-F1
#
_entry.id   AF-A0A1Z2QWW5-F1
#
_cell.length_a   1.000
_cell.length_b   1.000
_cell.length_c   1.000
_cell.angle_alpha   90.00
_cell.angle_beta   90.00
_cell.angle_gamma   90.00
#
_symmetry.space_group_name_H-M   'P 1'
#
loop_
_entity.id
_entity.type
_entity.pdbx_description
1 polymer ?
#
loop_
_entity_poly.entity_id
_entity_poly.type
_entity_poly.pdbx_seq_one_letter_code
_entity_poly.pdbx_strand_id
1 'polypeptide(L)'
;MDFTNYSLDGKVFYFFWNRQLHFFFAQLSIRCLLTWGLETNSLSHRIALTYLLHKGLKTNSLFDRLALTYVLNRDHKKNSLFDRLARAYLVRRGLEKNSLFDTIARGFMHLLKRRRQTENFFDQMALMYLVRRCDDAVHKCLSVRGFSDVFDFAEVEGRKLIDRNLQRISKTPLAFETAKIAVSCRSIEAFHQENIDEFEYTAELGYWTGALERLRQLEKEKNFESD
;
A
#
# COMPACT_ATOMS: atom_id res chain seq x y z
N MET A 1 -24.37 -14.78 1.12
CA MET A 1 -25.39 -13.73 0.89
C MET A 1 -25.97 -13.95 -0.50
N ASP A 2 -27.30 -13.99 -0.61
CA ASP A 2 -28.00 -14.20 -1.87
C ASP A 2 -28.39 -12.82 -2.45
N PHE A 3 -27.77 -12.42 -3.56
CA PHE A 3 -27.89 -11.06 -4.14
C PHE A 3 -28.95 -10.97 -5.25
N THR A 4 -29.82 -11.97 -5.38
CA THR A 4 -30.71 -12.18 -6.53
C THR A 4 -31.79 -11.12 -6.73
N ASN A 5 -32.01 -10.23 -5.75
CA ASN A 5 -33.03 -9.16 -5.81
C ASN A 5 -32.48 -7.74 -6.08
N TYR A 6 -31.17 -7.56 -6.25
CA TYR A 6 -30.60 -6.24 -6.57
C TYR A 6 -30.08 -6.21 -8.00
N SER A 7 -30.57 -5.26 -8.80
CA SER A 7 -29.85 -4.83 -9.99
C SER A 7 -28.51 -4.25 -9.52
N LEU A 8 -27.39 -4.83 -9.96
CA LEU A 8 -26.05 -4.39 -9.57
C LEU A 8 -25.25 -4.01 -10.82
N ASP A 9 -24.41 -2.97 -10.70
CA ASP A 9 -23.36 -2.73 -11.67
C ASP A 9 -22.27 -3.80 -11.50
N GLY A 10 -22.35 -4.88 -12.28
CA GLY A 10 -21.43 -6.01 -12.18
C GLY A 10 -19.95 -5.63 -12.30
N LYS A 11 -19.62 -4.55 -13.04
CA LYS A 11 -18.21 -4.08 -13.16
C LYS A 11 -17.74 -3.42 -11.88
N VAL A 12 -18.60 -2.67 -11.20
CA VAL A 12 -18.28 -2.04 -9.91
C VAL A 12 -18.22 -3.09 -8.80
N PHE A 13 -19.20 -4.01 -8.77
CA PHE A 13 -19.22 -5.09 -7.79
C PHE A 13 -17.93 -5.93 -7.86
N TYR A 14 -17.59 -6.44 -9.05
CA TYR A 14 -16.38 -7.25 -9.26
C TYR A 14 -15.10 -6.51 -8.88
N PHE A 15 -15.04 -5.19 -9.11
CA PHE A 15 -13.87 -4.38 -8.81
C PHE A 15 -13.56 -4.30 -7.31
N PHE A 16 -14.58 -4.15 -6.46
CA PHE A 16 -14.40 -4.12 -5.02
C PHE A 16 -14.34 -5.53 -4.41
N TRP A 17 -15.22 -6.42 -4.85
CA TRP A 17 -15.32 -7.78 -4.32
C TRP A 17 -14.02 -8.58 -4.50
N ASN A 18 -13.41 -8.53 -5.69
CA ASN A 18 -12.20 -9.30 -5.99
C ASN A 18 -10.91 -8.51 -5.71
N ARG A 19 -10.99 -7.42 -4.95
CA ARG A 19 -9.84 -6.57 -4.71
C ARG A 19 -8.90 -7.24 -3.70
N GLN A 20 -7.79 -7.78 -4.22
CA GLN A 20 -6.71 -8.26 -3.37
C GLN A 20 -5.92 -7.11 -2.74
N LEU A 21 -5.66 -7.21 -1.44
CA LEU A 21 -4.93 -6.22 -0.66
C LEU A 21 -3.42 -6.45 -0.60
N HIS A 22 -2.88 -7.44 -1.31
CA HIS A 22 -1.45 -7.79 -1.21
C HIS A 22 -0.49 -6.63 -1.47
N PHE A 23 -0.81 -5.73 -2.43
CA PHE A 23 0.03 -4.55 -2.64
C PHE A 23 -0.04 -3.56 -1.48
N PHE A 24 -1.22 -3.41 -0.87
CA PHE A 24 -1.40 -2.60 0.33
C PHE A 24 -0.63 -3.20 1.52
N PHE A 25 -0.71 -4.52 1.73
CA PHE A 25 0.09 -5.19 2.76
C PHE A 25 1.59 -5.05 2.49
N ALA A 26 2.04 -5.23 1.24
CA ALA A 26 3.45 -5.01 0.88
C ALA A 26 3.90 -3.58 1.15
N GLN A 27 3.06 -2.57 0.86
CA GLN A 27 3.33 -1.20 1.27
C GLN A 27 3.45 -1.13 2.80
N LEU A 28 2.44 -1.58 3.53
CA LEU A 28 2.40 -1.49 4.98
C LEU A 28 3.62 -2.15 5.65
N SER A 29 4.01 -3.35 5.24
CA SER A 29 5.21 -4.04 5.73
C SER A 29 6.49 -3.25 5.46
N ILE A 30 6.65 -2.68 4.25
CA ILE A 30 7.81 -1.81 3.94
C ILE A 30 7.77 -0.53 4.80
N ARG A 31 6.59 -0.01 5.15
CA ARG A 31 6.48 1.18 6.00
C ARG A 31 6.93 0.86 7.41
N CYS A 32 6.47 -0.26 7.96
CA CYS A 32 6.93 -0.76 9.24
C CYS A 32 8.45 -0.97 9.21
N LEU A 33 8.98 -1.62 8.18
CA LEU A 33 10.41 -1.86 8.00
C LEU A 33 11.23 -0.56 8.02
N LEU A 34 10.84 0.45 7.25
CA LEU A 34 11.57 1.72 7.16
C LEU A 34 11.44 2.58 8.41
N THR A 35 10.38 2.40 9.19
CA THR A 35 10.12 3.20 10.39
C THR A 35 10.72 2.55 11.65
N TRP A 36 10.61 1.24 11.77
CA TRP A 36 10.89 0.47 12.99
C TRP A 36 12.01 -0.55 12.85
N GLY A 37 12.49 -0.80 11.63
CA GLY A 37 13.56 -1.75 11.36
C GLY A 37 14.78 -1.50 12.26
N LEU A 38 15.27 -2.56 12.90
CA LEU A 38 16.40 -2.48 13.84
C LEU A 38 17.74 -2.21 13.14
N GLU A 39 17.82 -2.44 11.83
CA GLU A 39 19.07 -2.41 11.05
C GLU A 39 18.99 -1.44 9.86
N THR A 40 18.40 -0.26 10.01
CA THR A 40 18.28 0.72 8.91
C THR A 40 19.62 1.15 8.30
N ASN A 41 20.72 0.98 9.04
CA ASN A 41 22.07 1.32 8.59
C ASN A 41 22.95 0.13 8.19
N SER A 42 22.46 -1.12 8.24
CA SER A 42 23.29 -2.26 7.84
C SER A 42 23.48 -2.29 6.32
N LEU A 43 24.66 -2.72 5.88
CA LEU A 43 24.99 -2.86 4.46
C LEU A 43 24.01 -3.82 3.76
N SER A 44 23.68 -4.94 4.42
CA SER A 44 22.68 -5.90 3.93
C SER A 44 21.31 -5.27 3.72
N HIS A 45 20.86 -4.41 4.65
CA HIS A 45 19.59 -3.71 4.53
C HIS A 45 19.57 -2.74 3.35
N ARG A 46 20.65 -1.95 3.21
CA ARG A 46 20.83 -1.01 2.09
C ARG A 46 20.85 -1.72 0.74
N ILE A 47 21.54 -2.86 0.66
CA ILE A 47 21.57 -3.69 -0.54
C ILE A 47 20.17 -4.22 -0.85
N ALA A 48 19.46 -4.77 0.14
CA ALA A 48 18.12 -5.33 -0.06
C ALA A 48 17.11 -4.26 -0.52
N LEU A 49 17.10 -3.08 0.10
CA LEU A 49 16.22 -1.98 -0.32
C LEU A 49 16.58 -1.43 -1.70
N THR A 50 17.88 -1.33 -2.00
CA THR A 50 18.36 -0.89 -3.33
C THR A 50 17.96 -1.91 -4.39
N TYR A 51 18.03 -3.21 -4.06
CA TYR A 51 17.56 -4.29 -4.93
C TYR A 51 16.05 -4.18 -5.22
N LEU A 52 15.23 -3.97 -4.19
CA LEU A 52 13.80 -3.73 -4.35
C LEU A 52 13.50 -2.50 -5.20
N LEU A 53 14.22 -1.40 -4.95
CA LEU A 53 14.08 -0.17 -5.71
C LEU A 53 14.33 -0.43 -7.20
N HIS A 54 15.43 -1.09 -7.56
CA HIS A 54 15.74 -1.40 -8.95
C HIS A 54 14.74 -2.37 -9.59
N LYS A 55 14.25 -3.36 -8.85
CA LYS A 55 13.19 -4.27 -9.32
C LYS A 55 11.85 -3.57 -9.54
N GLY A 56 11.50 -2.63 -8.67
CA GLY A 56 10.23 -1.91 -8.72
C GLY A 56 10.21 -0.75 -9.73
N LEU A 57 11.39 -0.27 -10.15
CA LEU A 57 11.50 0.82 -11.11
C LEU A 57 11.05 0.39 -12.51
N LYS A 58 10.05 1.10 -13.05
CA LYS A 58 9.60 0.91 -14.43
C LYS A 58 10.49 1.62 -15.46
N THR A 59 11.35 2.54 -15.01
CA THR A 59 12.22 3.35 -15.87
C THR A 59 13.55 2.65 -16.14
N ASN A 60 14.02 2.75 -17.38
CA ASN A 60 15.36 2.33 -17.80
C ASN A 60 16.40 3.47 -17.65
N SER A 61 16.00 4.65 -17.17
CA SER A 61 16.92 5.77 -17.00
C SER A 61 17.95 5.48 -15.90
N LEU A 62 19.23 5.55 -16.26
CA LEU A 62 20.33 5.45 -15.31
C LEU A 62 20.31 6.59 -14.29
N PHE A 63 19.95 7.81 -14.71
CA PHE A 63 19.87 8.97 -13.81
C PHE A 63 18.76 8.83 -12.77
N ASP A 64 17.58 8.31 -13.16
CA ASP A 64 16.50 8.04 -12.20
C ASP A 64 16.94 7.01 -11.16
N ARG A 65 17.62 5.94 -11.61
CA ARG A 65 18.18 4.90 -10.75
C ARG A 65 19.21 5.46 -9.78
N LEU A 66 20.18 6.22 -10.27
CA LEU A 66 21.24 6.82 -9.44
C LEU A 66 20.66 7.82 -8.43
N ALA A 67 19.75 8.69 -8.85
CA ALA A 67 19.14 9.69 -7.98
C ALA A 67 18.32 9.03 -6.84
N LEU A 68 17.54 7.99 -7.16
CA LEU A 68 16.76 7.27 -6.15
C LEU A 68 17.65 6.43 -5.22
N THR A 69 18.67 5.76 -5.75
CA THR A 69 19.64 5.02 -4.93
C THR A 69 20.44 5.94 -4.01
N TYR A 70 20.79 7.15 -4.48
CA TYR A 70 21.39 8.18 -3.63
C TYR A 70 20.45 8.59 -2.49
N VAL A 71 19.19 8.90 -2.79
CA VAL A 71 18.21 9.30 -1.76
C VAL A 71 17.92 8.18 -0.76
N LEU A 72 17.95 6.92 -1.21
CA LEU A 72 17.75 5.75 -0.37
C LEU A 72 18.93 5.50 0.59
N ASN A 73 20.17 5.65 0.11
CA ASN A 73 21.38 5.31 0.86
C ASN A 73 22.03 6.49 1.58
N ARG A 74 21.50 7.71 1.44
CA ARG A 74 22.07 8.89 2.12
C ARG A 74 21.91 8.75 3.64
N ASP A 75 22.96 9.10 4.37
CA ASP A 75 22.85 9.32 5.81
C ASP A 75 22.08 10.63 6.09
N HIS A 76 21.55 10.79 7.30
CA HIS A 76 20.72 11.92 7.72
C HIS A 76 21.39 13.31 7.69
N LYS A 77 22.60 13.46 7.11
CA LYS A 77 23.21 14.77 6.86
C LYS A 77 22.44 15.50 5.76
N LYS A 78 21.36 16.16 6.19
CA LYS A 78 20.59 17.13 5.42
C LYS A 78 21.54 18.30 5.10
N ASN A 79 21.66 18.69 3.83
CA ASN A 79 22.32 19.92 3.33
C ASN A 79 23.65 19.76 2.56
N SER A 80 23.86 18.68 1.80
CA SER A 80 24.88 18.70 0.73
C SER A 80 24.31 19.29 -0.58
N LEU A 81 25.17 19.86 -1.43
CA LEU A 81 24.79 20.31 -2.77
C LEU A 81 24.20 19.15 -3.61
N PHE A 82 24.78 17.95 -3.47
CA PHE A 82 24.26 16.74 -4.11
C PHE A 82 22.84 16.39 -3.64
N ASP A 83 22.51 16.60 -2.36
CA ASP A 83 21.15 16.37 -1.85
C ASP A 83 20.13 17.32 -2.48
N ARG A 84 20.51 18.60 -2.64
CA ARG A 84 19.65 19.59 -3.31
C ARG A 84 19.45 19.23 -4.79
N LEU A 85 20.51 18.84 -5.49
CA LEU A 85 20.45 18.44 -6.90
C LEU A 85 19.62 17.18 -7.10
N ALA A 86 19.85 16.14 -6.30
CA ALA A 86 19.10 14.89 -6.39
C ALA A 86 17.60 15.12 -6.12
N ARG A 87 17.26 15.89 -5.07
CA ARG A 87 15.86 16.24 -4.79
C ARG A 87 15.24 17.07 -5.91
N ALA A 88 15.91 18.10 -6.40
CA ALA A 88 15.41 18.93 -7.49
C ALA A 88 15.18 18.11 -8.77
N TYR A 89 16.09 17.20 -9.08
CA TYR A 89 15.94 16.26 -10.19
C TYR A 89 14.71 15.37 -10.02
N LEU A 90 14.54 14.76 -8.85
CA LEU A 90 13.41 13.86 -8.57
C LEU A 90 12.06 14.61 -8.60
N VAL A 91 11.99 15.81 -8.02
CA VAL A 91 10.80 16.67 -8.07
C VAL A 91 10.45 17.00 -9.52
N ARG A 92 11.43 17.45 -10.32
CA ARG A 92 11.23 17.75 -11.74
C ARG A 92 10.76 16.54 -12.56
N ARG A 93 11.16 15.34 -12.17
CA ARG A 93 10.75 14.07 -12.80
C ARG A 93 9.43 13.53 -12.27
N GLY A 94 8.84 14.13 -11.24
CA GLY A 94 7.65 13.59 -10.56
C GLY A 94 7.94 12.30 -9.75
N LEU A 95 9.20 12.06 -9.38
CA LEU A 95 9.68 10.88 -8.64
C LEU A 95 9.88 11.20 -7.15
N GLU A 96 8.92 11.90 -6.54
CA GLU A 96 8.98 12.31 -5.13
C GLU A 96 8.92 11.15 -4.13
N LYS A 97 9.06 11.46 -2.83
CA LYS A 97 9.23 10.49 -1.73
C LYS A 97 8.16 9.37 -1.68
N ASN A 98 6.90 9.68 -1.99
CA ASN A 98 5.82 8.68 -2.05
C ASN A 98 6.04 7.69 -3.19
N SER A 99 6.63 8.14 -4.31
CA SER A 99 6.98 7.28 -5.44
C SER A 99 8.10 6.30 -5.08
N LEU A 100 9.05 6.68 -4.21
CA LEU A 100 10.16 5.82 -3.80
C LEU A 100 9.64 4.64 -2.98
N PHE A 101 8.79 4.93 -2.00
CA PHE A 101 8.14 3.91 -1.17
C PHE A 101 7.28 2.96 -2.01
N ASP A 102 6.41 3.50 -2.88
CA ASP A 102 5.57 2.70 -3.77
C ASP A 102 6.40 1.86 -4.74
N THR A 103 7.57 2.35 -5.14
CA THR A 103 8.49 1.62 -6.00
C THR A 103 9.14 0.46 -5.26
N ILE A 104 9.62 0.66 -4.04
CA ILE A 104 10.15 -0.42 -3.19
C ILE A 104 9.05 -1.46 -2.90
N ALA A 105 7.84 -1.02 -2.55
CA ALA A 105 6.70 -1.92 -2.31
C ALA A 105 6.31 -2.72 -3.57
N ARG A 106 6.39 -2.13 -4.76
CA ARG A 106 6.20 -2.85 -6.03
C ARG A 106 7.29 -3.90 -6.25
N GLY A 107 8.54 -3.56 -5.98
CA GLY A 107 9.66 -4.51 -6.01
C GLY A 107 9.42 -5.67 -5.05
N PHE A 108 8.98 -5.38 -3.82
CA PHE A 108 8.73 -6.40 -2.81
C PHE A 108 7.56 -7.32 -3.21
N MET A 109 6.47 -6.73 -3.70
CA MET A 109 5.32 -7.47 -4.22
C MET A 109 5.72 -8.37 -5.40
N HIS A 110 6.65 -7.92 -6.26
CA HIS A 110 7.17 -8.75 -7.36
C HIS A 110 7.88 -10.00 -6.83
N LEU A 111 8.72 -9.86 -5.80
CA LEU A 111 9.37 -10.99 -5.13
C LEU A 111 8.35 -11.93 -4.48
N LEU A 112 7.36 -11.39 -3.77
CA LEU A 112 6.30 -12.17 -3.11
C LEU A 112 5.47 -12.99 -4.12
N LYS A 113 5.06 -12.39 -5.25
CA LYS A 113 4.33 -13.11 -6.30
C LYS A 113 5.17 -14.22 -6.93
N ARG A 114 6.47 -13.97 -7.11
CA ARG A 114 7.39 -14.90 -7.77
C ARG A 114 7.97 -15.97 -6.85
N ARG A 115 7.68 -15.94 -5.55
CA ARG A 115 8.09 -16.96 -4.57
C ARG A 115 7.85 -18.41 -5.05
N ARG A 116 6.81 -18.64 -5.86
CA ARG A 116 6.46 -19.96 -6.42
C ARG A 116 7.12 -20.31 -7.76
N GLN A 117 7.89 -19.40 -8.37
CA GLN A 117 8.35 -19.47 -9.77
C GLN A 117 9.84 -19.11 -9.99
N THR A 118 10.57 -18.60 -9.00
CA THR A 118 11.95 -18.09 -9.23
C THR A 118 13.06 -19.05 -8.83
N GLU A 119 13.86 -19.45 -9.83
CA GLU A 119 15.19 -20.07 -9.70
C GLU A 119 16.31 -19.05 -9.38
N ASN A 120 16.02 -17.75 -9.38
CA ASN A 120 17.02 -16.71 -9.16
C ASN A 120 17.43 -16.62 -7.68
N PHE A 121 18.67 -17.04 -7.39
CA PHE A 121 19.28 -17.00 -6.06
C PHE A 121 19.22 -15.62 -5.38
N PHE A 122 19.45 -14.53 -6.13
CA PHE A 122 19.39 -13.17 -5.56
C PHE A 122 17.96 -12.77 -5.17
N ASP A 123 16.96 -13.19 -5.94
CA ASP A 123 15.55 -12.96 -5.59
C ASP A 123 15.19 -13.72 -4.31
N GLN A 124 15.64 -14.97 -4.16
CA GLN A 124 15.41 -15.77 -2.95
C GLN A 124 16.09 -15.19 -1.72
N MET A 125 17.36 -14.80 -1.84
CA MET A 125 18.10 -14.15 -0.75
C MET A 125 17.45 -12.85 -0.30
N ALA A 126 17.12 -11.97 -1.25
CA ALA A 126 16.46 -10.70 -0.95
C ALA A 126 15.12 -10.96 -0.27
N LEU A 127 14.31 -11.89 -0.79
CA LEU A 127 13.02 -12.24 -0.21
C LEU A 127 13.15 -12.79 1.22
N MET A 128 14.02 -13.77 1.46
CA MET A 128 14.24 -14.33 2.81
C MET A 128 14.66 -13.25 3.81
N TYR A 129 15.60 -12.39 3.42
CA TYR A 129 16.05 -11.30 4.27
C TYR A 129 14.90 -10.32 4.56
N LEU A 130 14.19 -9.87 3.52
CA LEU A 130 13.16 -8.84 3.65
C LEU A 130 11.93 -9.31 4.40
N VAL A 131 11.48 -10.56 4.19
CA VAL A 131 10.36 -11.14 4.95
C VAL A 131 10.70 -11.14 6.43
N ARG A 132 11.83 -11.73 6.81
CA ARG A 132 12.28 -11.76 8.22
C ARG A 132 12.36 -10.36 8.83
N ARG A 133 12.92 -9.39 8.10
CA ARG A 133 13.05 -8.03 8.61
C ARG A 133 11.73 -7.27 8.67
N CYS A 134 10.81 -7.53 7.75
CA CYS A 134 9.46 -6.99 7.82
C CYS A 134 8.73 -7.55 9.04
N ASP A 135 8.84 -8.86 9.30
CA ASP A 135 8.21 -9.50 10.46
C ASP A 135 8.74 -8.90 11.78
N ASP A 136 10.07 -8.79 11.93
CA ASP A 136 10.71 -8.13 13.07
C ASP A 136 10.18 -6.69 13.26
N ALA A 137 10.05 -5.94 12.17
CA ALA A 137 9.61 -4.55 12.18
C ALA A 137 8.10 -4.41 12.44
N VAL A 138 7.28 -5.35 11.97
CA VAL A 138 5.84 -5.41 12.24
C VAL A 138 5.61 -5.70 13.71
N HIS A 139 6.27 -6.72 14.27
CA HIS A 139 6.19 -6.99 15.71
C HIS A 139 6.58 -5.79 16.56
N LYS A 140 7.64 -5.08 16.17
CA LYS A 140 8.05 -3.85 16.85
C LYS A 140 7.08 -2.68 16.64
N CYS A 141 6.51 -2.55 15.45
CA CYS A 141 5.47 -1.55 15.18
C CYS A 141 4.28 -1.78 16.11
N LEU A 142 3.78 -3.00 16.17
CA LEU A 142 2.66 -3.38 17.03
C LEU A 142 2.97 -3.20 18.51
N SER A 143 4.19 -3.48 18.96
CA SER A 143 4.56 -3.29 20.36
C SER A 143 4.69 -1.82 20.78
N VAL A 144 5.11 -0.92 19.89
CA VAL A 144 5.31 0.50 20.23
C VAL A 144 4.05 1.35 19.99
N ARG A 145 3.32 1.06 18.93
CA ARG A 145 2.20 1.88 18.42
C ARG A 145 0.84 1.20 18.64
N GLY A 146 0.83 -0.09 18.91
CA GLY A 146 -0.40 -0.88 19.00
C GLY A 146 -1.07 -1.08 17.64
N PHE A 147 -2.22 -1.74 17.68
CA PHE A 147 -3.05 -2.01 16.50
C PHE A 147 -3.76 -0.76 15.96
N SER A 148 -3.97 0.27 16.77
CA SER A 148 -4.67 1.49 16.37
C SER A 148 -3.97 2.22 15.23
N ASP A 149 -2.65 2.43 15.29
CA ASP A 149 -1.93 3.13 14.21
C ASP A 149 -1.94 2.36 12.89
N VAL A 150 -1.97 1.01 12.95
CA VAL A 150 -2.12 0.15 11.76
C VAL A 150 -3.50 0.35 11.15
N PHE A 151 -4.53 0.34 12.00
CA PHE A 151 -5.91 0.59 11.61
C PHE A 151 -6.09 1.97 10.98
N ASP A 152 -5.64 3.03 11.66
CA ASP A 152 -5.78 4.43 11.22
C ASP A 152 -5.12 4.65 9.85
N PHE A 153 -3.93 4.06 9.66
CA PHE A 153 -3.27 4.14 8.36
C PHE A 153 -4.05 3.40 7.28
N ALA A 154 -4.55 2.20 7.58
CA ALA A 154 -5.33 1.42 6.66
C ALA A 154 -6.62 2.14 6.27
N GLU A 155 -7.30 2.75 7.23
CA GLU A 155 -8.50 3.56 7.04
C GLU A 155 -8.26 4.69 6.04
N VAL A 156 -7.15 5.44 6.21
CA VAL A 156 -6.76 6.49 5.26
C VAL A 156 -6.54 5.94 3.84
N GLU A 157 -5.90 4.79 3.69
CA GLU A 157 -5.72 4.15 2.37
C GLU A 157 -7.05 3.63 1.78
N GLY A 158 -7.97 3.18 2.62
CA GLY A 158 -9.35 2.84 2.26
C GLY A 158 -10.12 4.04 1.72
N ARG A 159 -10.04 5.20 2.38
CA ARG A 159 -10.65 6.45 1.90
C ARG A 159 -10.08 6.85 0.53
N LYS A 160 -8.75 6.79 0.38
CA LYS A 160 -8.08 7.05 -0.90
C LYS A 160 -8.49 6.09 -2.01
N LEU A 161 -8.82 4.84 -1.70
CA LEU A 161 -9.36 3.90 -2.70
C LEU A 161 -10.64 4.47 -3.32
N ILE A 162 -11.54 4.99 -2.50
CA ILE A 162 -12.80 5.58 -2.95
C ILE A 162 -12.53 6.85 -3.75
N ASP A 163 -11.72 7.77 -3.23
CA ASP A 163 -11.41 9.03 -3.93
C ASP A 163 -10.81 8.79 -5.32
N ARG A 164 -9.87 7.84 -5.43
CA ARG A 164 -9.24 7.46 -6.71
C ARG A 164 -10.23 6.86 -7.73
N ASN A 165 -11.35 6.32 -7.26
CA ASN A 165 -12.37 5.69 -8.11
C ASN A 165 -13.67 6.47 -8.15
N LEU A 166 -13.71 7.70 -7.61
CA LEU A 166 -14.91 8.48 -7.42
C LEU A 166 -15.66 8.72 -8.74
N GLN A 167 -14.94 9.06 -9.80
CA GLN A 167 -15.50 9.26 -11.15
C GLN A 167 -16.19 8.01 -11.67
N ARG A 168 -15.63 6.81 -11.39
CA ARG A 168 -16.18 5.54 -11.85
C ARG A 168 -17.44 5.18 -11.07
N ILE A 169 -17.40 5.29 -9.74
CA ILE A 169 -18.50 4.88 -8.87
C ILE A 169 -19.64 5.91 -8.86
N SER A 170 -19.38 7.17 -9.15
CA SER A 170 -20.40 8.23 -9.19
C SER A 170 -21.07 8.38 -10.56
N LYS A 171 -20.72 7.53 -11.54
CA LYS A 171 -21.22 7.65 -12.91
C LYS A 171 -22.73 7.45 -13.01
N THR A 172 -23.30 6.57 -12.20
CA THR A 172 -24.74 6.32 -12.11
C THR A 172 -25.12 6.07 -10.66
N PRO A 173 -26.39 6.33 -10.26
CA PRO A 173 -26.88 5.95 -8.93
C PRO A 173 -26.65 4.46 -8.64
N LEU A 174 -26.91 3.60 -9.64
CA LEU A 174 -26.70 2.15 -9.54
C LEU A 174 -25.25 1.77 -9.23
N ALA A 175 -24.27 2.42 -9.88
CA ALA A 175 -22.85 2.19 -9.63
C ALA A 175 -22.45 2.60 -8.20
N PHE A 176 -23.02 3.69 -7.69
CA PHE A 176 -22.74 4.17 -6.34
C PHE A 176 -23.32 3.23 -5.28
N GLU A 177 -24.58 2.81 -5.45
CA GLU A 177 -25.21 1.81 -4.57
C GLU A 177 -24.46 0.48 -4.60
N THR A 178 -24.06 0.04 -5.78
CA THR A 178 -23.27 -1.20 -5.93
C THR A 178 -21.93 -1.11 -5.22
N ALA A 179 -21.26 0.05 -5.24
CA ALA A 179 -20.03 0.27 -4.49
C ALA A 179 -20.26 0.17 -2.98
N LYS A 180 -21.33 0.79 -2.46
CA LYS A 180 -21.71 0.67 -1.03
C LYS A 180 -21.95 -0.77 -0.62
N ILE A 181 -22.72 -1.52 -1.40
CA ILE A 181 -23.01 -2.94 -1.12
C ILE A 181 -21.71 -3.74 -1.11
N ALA A 182 -20.91 -3.66 -2.18
CA ALA A 182 -19.68 -4.46 -2.30
C ALA A 182 -18.67 -4.14 -1.19
N VAL A 183 -18.46 -2.86 -0.85
CA VAL A 183 -17.56 -2.45 0.23
C VAL A 183 -18.11 -2.88 1.59
N SER A 184 -19.42 -2.79 1.83
CA SER A 184 -20.04 -3.26 3.07
C SER A 184 -19.84 -4.77 3.23
N CYS A 185 -20.05 -5.55 2.18
CA CYS A 185 -19.83 -7.00 2.22
C CYS A 185 -18.36 -7.34 2.53
N ARG A 186 -17.40 -6.63 1.93
CA ARG A 186 -15.97 -6.81 2.23
C ARG A 186 -15.61 -6.41 3.65
N SER A 187 -16.22 -5.35 4.19
CA SER A 187 -16.03 -4.95 5.59
C SER A 187 -16.57 -6.00 6.57
N ILE A 188 -17.73 -6.59 6.27
CA ILE A 188 -18.34 -7.67 7.06
C ILE A 188 -17.47 -8.93 6.99
N GLU A 189 -17.00 -9.28 5.79
CA GLU A 189 -16.10 -10.42 5.59
C GLU A 189 -14.81 -10.23 6.40
N ALA A 190 -14.16 -9.07 6.31
CA ALA A 190 -12.96 -8.74 7.08
C ALA A 190 -13.19 -8.85 8.60
N PHE A 191 -14.36 -8.43 9.09
CA PHE A 191 -14.69 -8.48 10.50
C PHE A 191 -14.89 -9.92 11.03
N HIS A 192 -15.53 -10.77 10.22
CA HIS A 192 -15.85 -12.16 10.60
C HIS A 192 -14.78 -13.18 10.20
N GLN A 193 -13.74 -12.77 9.46
CA GLN A 193 -12.68 -13.66 9.06
C GLN A 193 -11.83 -14.04 10.28
N GLU A 194 -11.79 -15.33 10.61
CA GLU A 194 -10.84 -15.89 11.56
C GLU A 194 -9.43 -15.84 10.93
N ASN A 195 -8.76 -14.70 11.04
CA ASN A 195 -7.37 -14.54 10.64
C ASN A 195 -6.48 -14.66 11.88
N ILE A 196 -5.50 -15.57 11.82
CA ILE A 196 -4.52 -15.79 12.90
C ILE A 196 -3.45 -14.68 12.88
N ASP A 197 -3.31 -13.97 11.76
CA ASP A 197 -2.43 -12.82 11.64
C ASP A 197 -3.18 -11.53 12.06
N GLU A 198 -2.93 -11.10 13.31
CA GLU A 198 -3.53 -9.90 13.90
C GLU A 198 -3.18 -8.62 13.12
N PHE A 199 -2.01 -8.58 12.47
CA PHE A 199 -1.58 -7.43 11.67
C PHE A 199 -2.38 -7.32 10.38
N GLU A 200 -2.49 -8.41 9.62
CA GLU A 200 -3.28 -8.44 8.38
C GLU A 200 -4.76 -8.21 8.68
N TYR A 201 -5.30 -8.85 9.72
CA TYR A 201 -6.68 -8.63 10.19
C TYR A 201 -6.97 -7.16 10.46
N THR A 202 -6.16 -6.53 11.31
CA THR A 202 -6.35 -5.13 11.70
C THR A 202 -6.27 -4.19 10.50
N ALA A 203 -5.30 -4.43 9.63
CA ALA A 203 -5.09 -3.61 8.44
C ALA A 203 -6.21 -3.80 7.41
N GLU A 204 -6.70 -5.02 7.19
CA GLU A 204 -7.82 -5.26 6.27
C GLU A 204 -9.13 -4.64 6.79
N LEU A 205 -9.40 -4.80 8.08
CA LEU A 205 -10.58 -4.21 8.72
C LEU A 205 -10.56 -2.68 8.62
N GLY A 206 -9.44 -2.04 8.96
CA GLY A 206 -9.29 -0.59 8.83
C GLY A 206 -9.46 -0.12 7.38
N TYR A 207 -8.87 -0.83 6.42
CA TYR A 207 -8.97 -0.51 5.00
C TYR A 207 -10.41 -0.49 4.49
N TRP A 208 -11.18 -1.53 4.78
CA TRP A 208 -12.58 -1.60 4.33
C TRP A 208 -13.50 -0.68 5.13
N THR A 209 -13.21 -0.43 6.41
CA THR A 209 -13.92 0.56 7.23
C THR A 209 -13.77 1.96 6.66
N GLY A 210 -12.54 2.40 6.39
CA GLY A 210 -12.29 3.73 5.81
C GLY A 210 -12.91 3.89 4.43
N ALA A 211 -12.91 2.84 3.61
CA ALA A 211 -13.61 2.84 2.32
C ALA A 211 -15.13 3.03 2.50
N LEU A 212 -15.75 2.32 3.45
CA LEU A 212 -17.18 2.42 3.72
C LEU A 212 -17.56 3.80 4.25
N GLU A 213 -16.77 4.33 5.19
CA GLU A 213 -16.99 5.66 5.76
C GLU A 213 -16.92 6.76 4.70
N ARG A 214 -15.94 6.69 3.77
CA ARG A 214 -15.84 7.66 2.69
C ARG A 214 -17.07 7.63 1.78
N LEU A 215 -17.59 6.45 1.46
CA LEU A 215 -18.82 6.32 0.68
C LEU A 215 -20.03 6.94 1.39
N ARG A 216 -20.18 6.70 2.71
CA ARG A 216 -21.25 7.31 3.52
C ARG A 216 -21.11 8.83 3.61
N GLN A 217 -19.88 9.34 3.69
CA GLN A 217 -19.61 10.78 3.69
C GLN A 217 -20.06 11.41 2.38
N LEU A 218 -19.70 10.81 1.24
CA LEU A 218 -20.09 11.30 -0.10
C LEU A 218 -21.61 11.28 -0.32
N GLU A 219 -22.32 10.30 0.26
CA GLU A 219 -23.78 10.24 0.23
C GLU A 219 -24.41 11.41 0.97
N LYS A 220 -23.89 11.73 2.17
CA LYS A 220 -24.34 12.91 2.92
C LYS A 220 -24.07 14.19 2.15
N GLU A 221 -22.87 14.36 1.59
CA GLU A 221 -22.48 15.53 0.79
C GLU A 221 -23.44 15.74 -0.39
N LYS A 222 -23.82 14.67 -1.12
CA LYS A 222 -24.80 14.77 -2.22
C LYS A 222 -26.18 15.20 -1.77
N ASN A 223 -26.65 14.71 -0.62
CA ASN A 223 -27.99 15.05 -0.13
C ASN A 223 -28.08 16.52 0.30
N PHE A 224 -26.97 17.15 0.73
CA PHE A 224 -26.92 18.58 1.05
C PHE A 224 -26.82 19.50 -0.17
N GLU A 225 -26.36 19.02 -1.34
CA GLU A 225 -26.31 19.82 -2.57
C GLU A 225 -27.66 19.82 -3.32
N SER A 226 -28.58 18.94 -2.94
CA SER A 226 -29.93 18.81 -3.53
C SER A 226 -31.04 19.53 -2.77
N ASP A 227 -30.72 20.11 -1.61
CA ASP A 227 -31.61 20.94 -0.78
C ASP A 227 -31.35 22.44 -1.02
#